data_AF-A0A4S8I1U6-F1
#
_entry.id   AF-A0A4S8I1U6-F1
#
_cell.length_a   1.000
_cell.length_b   1.000
_cell.length_c   1.000
_cell.angle_alpha   90.00
_cell.angle_beta   90.00
_cell.angle_gamma   90.00
#
_symmetry.space_group_name_H-M   'P 1'
#
loop_
_entity.id
_entity.type
_entity.pdbx_description
1 polymer ?
#
loop_
_entity_poly.entity_id
_entity_poly.type
_entity_poly.pdbx_seq_one_letter_code
_entity_poly.pdbx_strand_id
1 'polypeptide(L)'
;MEEKFVDIYLSVDIKKDLLLAHVQFFNNSDTEIFLDTKTICSDNRTRRSVFHITDENQNKVQYQGILVKRVVVPEDYVPLKAGEKIEATIVLNEVYKLEKGHKYNIQYSVFHPTYMDEAGFTKLESNQVEVNY
;
A
#
# COMPACT_ATOMS: atom_id res chain seq x y z
N MET A 1 15.00 16.46 5.10
CA MET A 1 14.39 15.37 4.32
C MET A 1 14.10 14.31 5.35
N GLU A 2 12.84 13.93 5.58
CA GLU A 2 12.54 12.77 6.43
C GLU A 2 13.18 11.55 5.76
N GLU A 3 14.07 10.88 6.47
CA GLU A 3 14.69 9.64 6.02
C GLU A 3 13.58 8.59 5.87
N LYS A 4 13.31 8.18 4.64
CA LYS A 4 12.41 7.06 4.39
C LYS A 4 13.14 5.79 4.79
N PHE A 5 12.68 5.13 5.85
CA PHE A 5 13.27 3.86 6.31
C PHE A 5 12.89 2.67 5.42
N VAL A 6 11.93 2.84 4.50
CA VAL A 6 11.48 1.83 3.55
C VAL A 6 11.21 2.45 2.19
N ASP A 7 11.76 1.84 1.15
CA ASP A 7 11.46 2.16 -0.24
C ASP A 7 10.27 1.34 -0.71
N ILE A 8 9.31 2.02 -1.34
CA ILE A 8 8.06 1.39 -1.80
C ILE A 8 7.92 1.58 -3.30
N TYR A 9 7.81 0.47 -4.01
CA TYR A 9 7.58 0.45 -5.43
C TYR A 9 6.21 -0.13 -5.75
N LEU A 10 5.48 0.54 -6.63
CA LEU A 10 4.17 0.13 -7.13
C LEU A 10 4.27 -0.12 -8.64
N SER A 11 3.76 -1.26 -9.08
CA SER A 11 3.38 -1.51 -10.47
C SER A 11 1.94 -2.02 -10.55
N VAL A 12 1.32 -1.85 -11.71
CA VAL A 12 -0.07 -2.25 -11.94
C VAL A 12 -0.16 -3.06 -13.23
N ASP A 13 -0.89 -4.17 -13.18
CA ASP A 13 -1.13 -5.08 -14.31
C ASP A 13 -2.64 -5.35 -14.44
N ILE A 14 -3.12 -5.62 -15.66
CA ILE A 14 -4.51 -6.01 -15.93
C ILE A 14 -4.51 -7.45 -16.47
N LYS A 15 -5.06 -8.39 -15.68
CA LYS A 15 -5.18 -9.79 -16.08
C LYS A 15 -6.61 -10.27 -15.96
N LYS A 16 -7.19 -10.74 -17.07
CA LYS A 16 -8.55 -11.31 -17.10
C LYS A 16 -9.56 -10.40 -16.40
N ASP A 17 -9.54 -9.10 -16.73
CA ASP A 17 -10.39 -8.06 -16.13
C ASP A 17 -10.12 -7.72 -14.65
N LEU A 18 -9.03 -8.22 -14.07
CA LEU A 18 -8.59 -7.84 -12.72
C LEU A 18 -7.50 -6.78 -12.81
N LEU A 19 -7.67 -5.68 -12.08
CA LEU A 19 -6.64 -4.66 -11.91
C LEU A 19 -5.79 -5.02 -10.70
N LEU A 20 -4.57 -5.52 -10.95
CA LEU A 20 -3.66 -6.02 -9.94
C LEU A 20 -2.60 -4.97 -9.61
N ALA A 21 -2.57 -4.50 -8.36
CA ALA A 21 -1.49 -3.68 -7.83
C ALA A 21 -0.44 -4.58 -7.19
N HIS A 22 0.79 -4.51 -7.68
CA HIS A 22 1.95 -5.16 -7.09
C HIS A 22 2.74 -4.11 -6.30
N VAL A 23 2.81 -4.29 -4.98
CA VAL A 23 3.53 -3.40 -4.07
C VAL A 23 4.74 -4.14 -3.53
N GLN A 24 5.92 -3.53 -3.66
CA GLN A 24 7.17 -4.02 -3.10
C GLN A 24 7.65 -3.05 -2.03
N PHE A 25 7.96 -3.58 -0.85
CA PHE A 25 8.58 -2.88 0.26
C PHE A 25 10.02 -3.35 0.38
N PHE A 26 10.98 -2.44 0.31
CA PHE A 26 12.40 -2.73 0.37
C PHE A 26 13.03 -1.97 1.54
N ASN A 27 13.67 -2.70 2.45
CA ASN A 27 14.44 -2.07 3.52
C ASN A 27 15.81 -1.67 2.98
N ASN A 28 15.95 -0.40 2.62
CA ASN A 28 17.21 0.20 2.15
C ASN A 28 18.02 0.86 3.28
N SER A 29 17.59 0.71 4.54
CA SER A 29 18.34 1.14 5.70
C SER A 29 19.42 0.12 6.09
N ASP A 30 20.27 0.49 7.03
CA ASP A 30 21.29 -0.37 7.63
C ASP A 30 20.78 -1.13 8.88
N THR A 31 19.52 -0.95 9.25
CA THR A 31 18.91 -1.54 10.45
C THR A 31 17.68 -2.39 10.11
N GLU A 32 17.26 -3.24 11.04
CA GLU A 32 15.99 -3.97 10.90
C GLU A 32 14.82 -3.00 11.13
N ILE A 33 13.80 -3.09 10.28
CA ILE A 33 12.57 -2.30 10.40
C ILE A 33 11.37 -3.22 10.66
N PHE A 34 10.33 -2.67 11.26
CA PHE A 34 9.10 -3.40 11.57
C PHE A 34 7.93 -2.85 10.78
N LEU A 35 7.30 -3.71 9.98
CA LEU A 35 6.19 -3.33 9.13
C LEU A 35 4.88 -3.97 9.60
N ASP A 36 3.86 -3.16 9.83
CA ASP A 36 2.51 -3.64 10.12
C ASP A 36 1.94 -4.46 8.96
N THR A 37 1.65 -5.73 9.24
CA THR A 37 1.18 -6.76 8.29
C THR A 37 -0.09 -6.37 7.54
N LYS A 38 -0.98 -5.59 8.16
CA LYS A 38 -2.24 -5.14 7.54
C LYS A 38 -2.07 -3.90 6.67
N THR A 39 -1.10 -3.05 6.98
CA THR A 39 -0.77 -1.88 6.15
C THR A 39 -0.02 -2.33 4.89
N ILE A 40 0.91 -3.28 5.01
CA ILE A 40 1.63 -3.84 3.86
C ILE A 40 0.85 -4.89 3.08
N CYS A 41 -0.39 -5.20 3.48
CA CYS A 41 -1.25 -6.18 2.82
C CYS A 41 -0.61 -7.57 2.66
N SER A 42 0.09 -8.05 3.70
CA SER A 42 0.82 -9.34 3.68
C SER A 42 -0.05 -10.56 3.36
N ASP A 43 -1.36 -10.49 3.58
CA ASP A 43 -2.35 -11.52 3.22
C ASP A 43 -2.95 -11.31 1.82
N ASN A 44 -2.35 -10.44 0.99
CA ASN A 44 -2.83 -10.01 -0.33
C ASN A 44 -4.24 -9.41 -0.30
N ARG A 45 -4.66 -8.89 0.85
CA ARG A 45 -5.95 -8.23 1.03
C ARG A 45 -5.76 -6.89 1.69
N THR A 46 -6.67 -5.98 1.40
CA THR A 46 -6.72 -4.70 2.08
C THR A 46 -8.06 -4.52 2.79
N ARG A 47 -7.99 -4.19 4.09
CA ARG A 47 -9.13 -3.91 4.97
C ARG A 47 -9.17 -2.45 5.43
N ARG A 48 -8.48 -1.58 4.69
CA ARG A 48 -8.41 -0.13 4.86
C ARG A 48 -8.07 0.52 3.51
N SER A 49 -8.30 1.82 3.36
CA SER A 49 -7.83 2.52 2.17
C SER A 49 -6.32 2.76 2.26
N VAL A 50 -5.51 1.94 1.58
CA VAL A 50 -4.03 2.09 1.50
C VAL A 50 -3.55 2.70 0.18
N PHE A 51 -4.43 2.76 -0.83
CA PHE A 51 -4.16 3.43 -2.10
C PHE A 51 -4.88 4.78 -2.16
N HIS A 52 -4.16 5.77 -2.67
CA HIS A 52 -4.72 7.00 -3.20
C HIS A 52 -4.94 6.80 -4.71
N ILE A 53 -6.18 6.86 -5.15
CA ILE A 53 -6.55 6.65 -6.55
C ILE A 53 -7.42 7.81 -7.02
N THR A 54 -7.09 8.39 -8.17
CA THR A 54 -7.90 9.41 -8.85
C THR A 54 -8.25 9.01 -10.27
N ASP A 55 -9.43 9.40 -10.74
CA ASP A 55 -9.87 9.24 -12.14
C ASP A 55 -9.25 10.30 -13.08
N GLU A 56 -9.59 10.26 -14.36
CA GLU A 56 -9.13 11.21 -15.37
C GLU A 56 -9.50 12.68 -15.09
N ASN A 57 -10.52 12.90 -14.25
CA ASN A 57 -10.99 14.22 -13.82
C ASN A 57 -10.40 14.64 -12.47
N GLN A 58 -9.41 13.90 -11.94
CA GLN A 58 -8.79 14.08 -10.63
C GLN A 58 -9.75 13.86 -9.44
N ASN A 59 -10.90 13.22 -9.66
CA ASN A 59 -11.78 12.85 -8.56
C ASN A 59 -11.22 11.63 -7.86
N LYS A 60 -11.29 11.64 -6.52
CA LYS A 60 -10.88 10.50 -5.71
C LYS A 60 -11.81 9.30 -5.95
N VAL A 61 -11.23 8.17 -6.33
CA VAL A 61 -11.97 6.90 -6.43
C VAL A 61 -12.31 6.38 -5.03
N GLN A 62 -13.58 5.99 -4.86
CA GLN A 62 -14.09 5.55 -3.57
C GLN A 62 -13.62 4.13 -3.22
N TYR A 63 -13.11 3.97 -2.00
CA TYR A 63 -12.90 2.65 -1.39
C TYR A 63 -14.24 2.05 -0.96
N GLN A 64 -14.50 0.80 -1.37
CA GLN A 64 -15.72 0.04 -1.10
C GLN A 64 -15.45 -1.25 -0.30
N GLY A 65 -14.19 -1.53 0.03
CA GLY A 65 -13.83 -2.68 0.85
C GLY A 65 -14.28 -2.57 2.31
N ILE A 66 -14.16 -3.67 3.04
CA ILE A 66 -14.51 -3.75 4.46
C ILE A 66 -13.50 -2.95 5.28
N LEU A 67 -13.99 -2.00 6.08
CA LEU A 67 -13.19 -1.29 7.08
C LEU A 67 -13.25 -2.02 8.42
N VAL A 68 -12.09 -2.38 8.98
CA VAL A 68 -11.99 -3.06 10.27
C VAL A 68 -11.26 -2.17 11.27
N LYS A 69 -11.94 -1.82 12.37
CA LYS A 69 -11.29 -1.20 13.52
C LYS A 69 -10.51 -2.27 14.28
N ARG A 70 -9.26 -1.98 14.63
CA ARG A 70 -8.42 -2.85 15.46
C ARG A 70 -7.54 -2.03 16.40
N VAL A 71 -7.01 -2.71 17.41
CA VAL A 71 -5.86 -2.25 18.18
C VAL A 71 -4.63 -2.88 17.54
N VAL A 72 -3.60 -2.07 17.28
CA VAL A 72 -2.34 -2.57 16.73
C VAL A 72 -1.48 -3.08 17.88
N VAL A 73 -1.02 -4.32 17.79
CA VAL A 73 -0.20 -4.98 18.82
C VAL A 73 1.15 -5.40 18.24
N PRO A 74 2.19 -5.64 19.06
CA PRO A 74 3.50 -6.07 18.59
C PRO A 74 3.48 -7.23 17.58
N GLU A 75 2.58 -8.19 17.77
CA GLU A 75 2.43 -9.38 16.94
C GLU A 75 1.87 -9.08 15.54
N ASP A 76 1.33 -7.88 15.31
CA ASP A 76 0.87 -7.44 14.00
C ASP A 76 2.02 -6.98 13.09
N TYR A 77 3.25 -6.88 13.61
CA TYR A 77 4.41 -6.43 12.87
C TYR A 77 5.26 -7.60 12.39
N VAL A 78 5.79 -7.46 11.17
CA VAL A 78 6.84 -8.35 10.64
C VAL A 78 8.17 -7.61 10.58
N PRO A 79 9.27 -8.23 11.04
CA PRO A 79 10.59 -7.68 10.83
C PRO A 79 10.97 -7.79 9.35
N LEU A 80 11.67 -6.77 8.85
CA LEU A 80 12.29 -6.75 7.54
C LEU A 80 13.75 -6.33 7.72
N LYS A 81 14.69 -7.24 7.47
CA LYS A 81 16.12 -6.97 7.68
C LYS A 81 16.66 -6.04 6.60
N ALA A 82 17.81 -5.42 6.87
CA ALA A 82 18.52 -4.60 5.89
C ALA A 82 18.75 -5.39 4.58
N GLY A 83 18.34 -4.80 3.45
CA GLY A 83 18.42 -5.41 2.13
C GLY A 83 17.34 -6.45 1.81
N GLU A 84 16.39 -6.74 2.72
CA GLU A 84 15.27 -7.62 2.43
C GLU A 84 14.10 -6.88 1.76
N LYS A 85 13.23 -7.67 1.11
CA LYS A 85 12.00 -7.18 0.49
C LYS A 85 10.78 -8.02 0.86
N ILE A 86 9.62 -7.37 0.94
CA ILE A 86 8.30 -7.99 1.01
C ILE A 86 7.49 -7.53 -0.20
N GLU A 87 6.71 -8.43 -0.77
CA GLU A 87 5.84 -8.16 -1.90
C GLU A 87 4.39 -8.50 -1.54
N ALA A 88 3.46 -7.66 -2.01
CA ALA A 88 2.03 -7.87 -1.89
C ALA A 88 1.36 -7.62 -3.24
N THR A 89 0.35 -8.42 -3.56
CA THR A 89 -0.50 -8.24 -4.74
C THR A 89 -1.94 -8.01 -4.31
N ILE A 90 -2.52 -6.88 -4.69
CA ILE A 90 -3.88 -6.47 -4.31
C ILE A 90 -4.73 -6.36 -5.58
N VAL A 91 -5.91 -6.98 -5.57
CA VAL A 91 -6.92 -6.80 -6.62
C VAL A 91 -7.70 -5.51 -6.34
N LEU A 92 -7.39 -4.43 -7.06
CA LEU A 92 -7.91 -3.10 -6.77
C LEU A 92 -9.41 -2.98 -7.06
N ASN A 93 -9.89 -3.55 -8.16
CA ASN A 93 -11.28 -3.46 -8.59
C ASN A 93 -12.27 -4.29 -7.74
N GLU A 94 -11.78 -5.06 -6.76
CA GLU A 94 -12.62 -5.71 -5.74
C GLU A 94 -12.91 -4.79 -4.53
N VAL A 95 -12.08 -3.77 -4.31
CA VAL A 95 -12.11 -2.95 -3.09
C VAL A 95 -12.19 -1.45 -3.39
N TYR A 96 -12.04 -1.04 -4.64
CA TYR A 96 -12.23 0.33 -5.13
C TYR A 96 -13.24 0.33 -6.28
N LYS A 97 -14.04 1.41 -6.36
CA LYS A 97 -15.02 1.60 -7.43
C LYS A 97 -14.34 2.00 -8.75
N LEU A 98 -13.76 1.01 -9.45
CA LEU A 98 -13.05 1.18 -10.71
C LEU A 98 -13.93 0.66 -11.86
N GLU A 99 -14.13 1.50 -12.87
CA GLU A 99 -14.94 1.22 -14.05
C GLU A 99 -14.03 1.04 -15.28
N LYS A 100 -14.38 0.11 -16.18
CA LYS A 100 -13.59 -0.16 -17.39
C LYS A 100 -13.77 0.97 -18.42
N GLY A 101 -12.77 1.18 -19.25
CA GLY A 101 -12.69 2.27 -20.22
C GLY A 101 -12.16 3.60 -19.67
N HIS A 102 -11.63 3.61 -18.45
CA HIS A 102 -11.22 4.84 -17.74
C HIS A 102 -9.73 4.87 -17.42
N LYS A 103 -9.19 6.07 -17.25
CA LYS A 103 -7.78 6.27 -16.87
C LYS A 103 -7.70 6.59 -15.38
N TYR A 104 -6.79 5.93 -14.69
CA TYR A 104 -6.56 6.12 -13.27
C TYR A 104 -5.10 6.47 -12.97
N ASN A 105 -4.89 7.35 -11.98
CA ASN A 105 -3.60 7.54 -11.32
C ASN A 105 -3.67 6.86 -9.95
N ILE A 106 -2.74 5.95 -9.68
CA ILE A 106 -2.72 5.08 -8.50
C ILE A 106 -1.39 5.28 -7.77
N GLN A 107 -1.48 5.47 -6.46
CA GLN A 107 -0.33 5.53 -5.57
C GLN A 107 -0.63 4.74 -4.30
N TYR A 108 0.32 3.92 -3.83
CA TYR A 108 0.27 3.45 -2.45
C TYR A 108 0.62 4.63 -1.55
N SER A 109 -0.27 5.03 -0.65
CA SER A 109 -0.08 6.16 0.26
C SER A 109 -0.88 5.95 1.54
N VAL A 110 -0.17 5.73 2.64
CA VAL A 110 -0.79 5.35 3.92
C VAL A 110 -0.02 5.89 5.11
N PHE A 111 -0.75 6.22 6.17
CA PHE A 111 -0.16 6.43 7.50
C PHE A 111 0.04 5.06 8.16
N HIS A 112 1.30 4.66 8.23
CA HIS A 112 1.78 3.42 8.81
C HIS A 112 2.03 3.62 10.32
N PRO A 113 1.47 2.77 11.19
CA PRO A 113 1.71 2.86 12.62
C PRO A 113 3.13 2.40 12.94
N THR A 114 3.95 3.25 13.56
CA THR A 114 5.31 2.86 13.91
C THR A 114 5.33 1.93 15.12
N TYR A 115 6.30 1.02 15.14
CA TYR A 115 6.57 0.14 16.28
C TYR A 115 7.94 0.50 16.85
N MET A 116 8.03 0.68 18.17
CA MET A 116 9.25 1.10 18.89
C MET A 116 9.81 2.49 18.53
N ASP A 117 9.02 3.35 17.89
CA ASP A 117 9.38 4.74 17.55
C ASP A 117 8.37 5.72 18.19
N GLU A 118 8.84 6.90 18.58
CA GLU A 118 8.07 7.95 19.26
C GLU A 118 7.08 8.67 18.33
N ALA A 119 7.27 8.57 17.00
CA ALA A 119 6.47 9.28 16.00
C ALA A 119 4.98 8.87 15.94
N GLY A 120 4.63 7.68 16.43
CA GLY A 120 3.28 7.10 16.40
C GLY A 120 2.78 6.68 15.01
N PHE A 121 2.99 7.50 13.97
CA PHE A 121 2.71 7.16 12.58
C PHE A 121 3.72 7.80 11.61
N THR A 122 4.11 7.06 10.57
CA THR A 122 4.91 7.56 9.45
C THR A 122 4.11 7.46 8.16
N LYS A 123 4.19 8.50 7.31
CA LYS A 123 3.58 8.44 5.98
C LYS A 123 4.47 7.63 5.04
N LEU A 124 3.91 6.57 4.47
CA LEU A 124 4.58 5.71 3.50
C LEU A 124 3.96 5.90 2.13
N GLU A 125 4.79 6.17 1.12
CA GLU A 125 4.34 6.46 -0.24
C GLU A 125 5.22 5.78 -1.30
N SER A 126 4.56 5.19 -2.30
CA SER A 126 5.21 4.67 -3.51
C SER A 126 5.36 5.74 -4.60
N ASN A 127 5.96 5.34 -5.73
CA ASN A 127 5.74 6.02 -7.01
C ASN A 127 4.26 6.03 -7.40
N GLN A 128 3.90 6.98 -8.27
CA GLN A 128 2.61 7.02 -8.94
C GLN A 128 2.64 6.16 -10.21
N VAL A 129 1.50 5.55 -10.54
CA VAL A 129 1.31 4.74 -11.75
C VAL A 129 0.02 5.18 -12.43
N GLU A 130 0.13 5.51 -13.72
CA GLU A 130 -1.04 5.71 -14.57
C GLU A 130 -1.43 4.40 -15.26
N VAL A 131 -2.71 4.08 -15.29
CA VAL A 131 -3.25 2.89 -15.94
C VAL A 131 -4.56 3.21 -16.67
N ASN A 132 -4.78 2.58 -17.82
CA ASN A 132 -6.08 2.55 -18.49
C ASN A 132 -6.72 1.19 -18.16
N TYR A 133 -7.82 1.19 -17.42
CA TYR A 133 -8.56 -0.01 -17.02
C TYR A 133 -9.87 -0.09 -17.79
#